data_AF-A0A7G9STQ0-F1
#
_entry.id   AF-A0A7G9STQ0-F1
#
_cell.length_a   1.000
_cell.length_b   1.000
_cell.length_c   1.000
_cell.angle_alpha   90.00
_cell.angle_beta   90.00
_cell.angle_gamma   90.00
#
_symmetry.space_group_name_H-M   'P 1'
#
loop_
_entity.id
_entity.type
_entity.pdbx_description
1 polymer ?
#
loop_
_entity_poly.entity_id
_entity_poly.type
_entity_poly.pdbx_seq_one_letter_code
_entity_poly.pdbx_strand_id
1 'polypeptide(L)' 'MNDQKPLRSFRESPWRYSQFVVLGLIVAGLVKWLSPFGWVPALVVGAVVGAGYLLLEKKRGVI' A
#
# COMPACT_ATOMS: atom_id res chain seq x y z
N MET A 1 30.71 3.74 -25.48
CA MET A 1 30.01 4.60 -24.50
C MET A 1 29.01 3.70 -23.80
N ASN A 2 29.28 3.34 -22.54
CA ASN A 2 28.38 2.50 -21.76
C ASN A 2 27.27 3.40 -21.21
N ASP A 3 26.11 3.43 -21.86
CA ASP A 3 24.89 4.11 -21.42
C ASP A 3 24.25 3.41 -20.21
N GLN A 4 25.03 3.18 -19.16
CA GLN A 4 24.56 2.66 -17.88
C GLN A 4 23.86 3.81 -17.16
N LYS A 5 22.59 4.08 -17.51
CA LYS A 5 21.74 4.94 -16.68
C LYS A 5 21.77 4.36 -15.25
N PRO A 6 22.10 5.16 -14.22
CA PRO A 6 22.12 4.67 -12.86
C PRO A 6 20.75 4.06 -12.55
N LEU A 7 20.75 2.85 -11.97
CA LEU A 7 19.53 2.20 -11.52
C LEU A 7 18.80 3.18 -10.59
N ARG A 8 17.62 3.65 -11.01
CA ARG A 8 16.82 4.59 -10.22
C ARG A 8 16.56 3.97 -8.86
N SER A 9 16.83 4.72 -7.80
CA SER A 9 16.55 4.26 -6.45
C SER A 9 15.06 3.97 -6.30
N PHE A 10 14.68 2.93 -5.54
CA PHE A 10 13.27 2.65 -5.22
C PHE A 10 12.56 3.89 -4.63
N ARG A 11 13.33 4.77 -3.98
CA ARG A 11 12.83 6.03 -3.42
C ARG A 11 12.36 7.04 -4.48
N GLU A 12 12.89 6.92 -5.70
CA GLU A 12 12.54 7.71 -6.89
C GLU A 12 11.46 7.04 -7.75
N SER A 13 11.05 5.81 -7.39
CA SER A 13 9.99 5.10 -8.12
C SER A 13 8.64 5.80 -7.90
N PRO A 14 7.85 6.02 -8.98
CA PRO A 14 6.49 6.52 -8.83
C PRO A 14 5.60 5.58 -8.00
N TRP A 15 6.02 4.32 -7.85
CA TRP A 15 5.33 3.28 -7.09
C TRP A 15 5.80 3.13 -5.65
N ARG A 16 6.59 4.06 -5.10
CA ARG A 16 7.07 4.00 -3.70
C ARG A 16 5.95 3.76 -2.67
N TYR A 17 4.75 4.26 -2.95
CA TYR A 17 3.59 4.15 -2.07
C TYR A 17 2.66 2.98 -2.42
N SER A 18 3.00 2.14 -3.40
CA SER A 18 2.19 0.96 -3.76
C SER A 18 2.06 -0.02 -2.60
N GLN A 19 3.05 -0.06 -1.70
CA GLN A 19 3.04 -0.89 -0.48
C GLN A 19 1.78 -0.70 0.37
N PHE A 20 1.25 0.53 0.50
CA PHE A 20 0.03 0.81 1.27
C PHE A 20 -1.22 0.30 0.57
N VAL A 21 -1.23 0.37 -0.76
CA VAL A 21 -2.33 -0.15 -1.58
C VAL A 21 -2.35 -1.67 -1.53
N VAL A 22 -1.18 -2.31 -1.69
CA VAL A 22 -1.04 -3.78 -1.59
C VAL A 22 -1.44 -4.26 -0.20
N LEU A 23 -0.98 -3.58 0.87
CA LEU A 23 -1.40 -3.88 2.23
C LEU A 23 -2.92 -3.81 2.39
N GLY A 24 -3.54 -2.72 1.90
CA GLY A 24 -4.98 -2.55 1.95
C GLY A 24 -5.75 -3.65 1.20
N LEU A 25 -5.27 -4.06 0.03
CA LEU A 25 -5.88 -5.15 -0.75
C LEU A 25 -5.76 -6.50 -0.05
N ILE A 26 -4.62 -6.79 0.58
CA ILE A 26 -4.43 -8.02 1.39
C ILE A 26 -5.44 -8.03 2.54
N VAL A 27 -5.56 -6.91 3.27
CA VAL A 27 -6.53 -6.79 4.37
C VAL A 27 -7.97 -6.94 3.87
N ALA A 28 -8.32 -6.31 2.75
CA ALA A 28 -9.65 -6.46 2.15
C ALA A 28 -9.94 -7.92 1.78
N GLY A 29 -8.98 -8.61 1.17
CA GLY A 29 -9.10 -10.04 0.85
C GLY A 29 -9.30 -10.90 2.11
N LEU A 30 -8.54 -10.64 3.17
CA LEU A 30 -8.70 -11.32 4.46
C LEU A 30 -10.06 -11.05 5.10
N VAL A 31 -10.53 -9.80 5.12
CA VAL A 31 -11.84 -9.44 5.64
C VAL A 31 -12.94 -10.15 4.84
N LYS A 32 -12.84 -10.15 3.51
CA LYS A 32 -13.81 -10.85 2.65
C LYS A 32 -13.79 -12.37 2.87
N TRP A 33 -12.64 -12.96 3.17
CA TRP A 33 -12.52 -14.39 3.42
C TRP A 33 -13.06 -14.79 4.81
N LEU A 34 -12.75 -14.00 5.83
CA LEU A 34 -13.05 -14.33 7.23
C LEU A 34 -14.45 -13.88 7.68
N SER A 35 -15.16 -13.08 6.89
CA SER A 35 -16.47 -12.53 7.25
C SER A 35 -17.54 -12.76 6.18
N PRO A 36 -18.83 -12.73 6.57
CA PRO A 36 -19.94 -12.78 5.61
C PRO A 36 -20.12 -11.46 4.85
N PHE A 37 -19.29 -10.45 5.08
CA PHE A 37 -19.45 -9.14 4.45
C PHE A 37 -19.20 -9.19 2.95
N GLY A 38 -19.93 -8.33 2.23
CA GLY A 38 -19.71 -8.10 0.81
C GLY A 38 -18.37 -7.44 0.51
N TRP A 39 -18.00 -7.40 -0.76
CA TRP A 39 -16.74 -6.80 -1.21
C TRP A 39 -16.61 -5.31 -0.86
N VAL A 40 -17.70 -4.55 -0.92
CA VAL A 40 -17.68 -3.10 -0.62
C VAL A 40 -17.23 -2.82 0.82
N PRO A 41 -17.86 -3.39 1.88
CA PRO A 41 -17.36 -3.26 3.24
C PRO A 41 -15.90 -3.73 3.41
N ALA A 42 -15.53 -4.85 2.77
CA ALA A 42 -14.17 -5.38 2.89
C ALA A 42 -13.12 -4.44 2.29
N LEU A 43 -13.40 -3.84 1.14
CA LEU A 43 -12.55 -2.84 0.49
C LEU A 43 -12.45 -1.57 1.34
N VAL A 44 -13.54 -1.13 1.98
CA VAL A 44 -13.52 0.01 2.91
C VAL A 44 -12.57 -0.27 4.07
N VAL A 45 -12.65 -1.46 4.69
CA VAL A 45 -11.73 -1.83 5.78
C VAL A 45 -10.28 -1.83 5.30
N GLY A 46 -10.01 -2.45 4.15
CA GLY A 46 -8.68 -2.45 3.55
C GLY A 46 -8.14 -1.04 3.28
N ALA A 47 -8.97 -0.16 2.71
CA ALA A 47 -8.61 1.24 2.45
C ALA A 47 -8.30 2.01 3.74
N VAL A 48 -9.11 1.83 4.79
CA VAL A 48 -8.87 2.45 6.10
C VAL A 48 -7.54 1.99 6.69
N VAL A 49 -7.21 0.70 6.61
CA VAL A 49 -5.93 0.18 7.12
C VAL A 49 -4.75 0.70 6.31
N GLY A 50 -4.81 0.64 4.97
CA GLY A 50 -3.75 1.15 4.09
C GLY A 50 -3.50 2.64 4.29
N ALA A 51 -4.56 3.46 4.34
CA ALA A 51 -4.47 4.89 4.60
C ALA A 51 -3.96 5.20 6.01
N GLY A 52 -4.44 4.47 7.02
CA GLY A 52 -3.98 4.61 8.41
C GLY A 52 -2.49 4.32 8.55
N TYR A 53 -2.01 3.27 7.89
CA TYR A 53 -0.58 2.93 7.89
C TYR A 53 0.26 3.99 7.17
N LEU A 54 -0.23 4.51 6.03
CA LEU A 54 0.42 5.64 5.34
C LEU A 54 0.55 6.87 6.24
N LEU A 55 -0.53 7.24 6.93
CA LEU A 55 -0.52 8.40 7.85
C LEU A 55 0.44 8.17 9.03
N LEU A 56 0.52 6.94 9.54
CA LEU A 56 1.45 6.56 10.60
C LEU A 56 2.91 6.68 10.15
N GLU A 57 3.26 6.16 8.97
CA GLU A 57 4.63 6.27 8.45
C GLU A 57 5.01 7.72 8.16
N LYS A 58 4.06 8.51 7.62
CA LYS A 58 4.24 9.95 7.43
C LYS A 58 4.51 10.68 8.74
N LYS A 59 3.77 10.34 9.81
CA LYS A 59 3.98 10.92 11.15
C LYS A 59 5.34 10.54 11.75
N ARG A 60 5.86 9.35 11.44
CA ARG A 60 7.15 8.85 11.92
C ARG A 60 8.36 9.41 11.13
N GLY A 61 8.13 10.11 10.03
CA GLY A 61 9.20 10.62 9.15
C GLY A 61 9.89 9.54 8.33
N VAL A 62 9.28 8.36 8.18
CA VAL A 62 9.80 7.25 7.35
C VAL A 62 9.62 7.56 5.86
N ILE A 63 8.49 8.18 5.50
CA ILE A 63 8.12 8.58 4.14
C ILE A 63 7.93 10.08 3.97
#